data_AF-A0A7C2F7Y6-F1
#
_entry.id   AF-A0A7C2F7Y6-F1
#
_cell.length_a   1.000
_cell.length_b   1.000
_cell.length_c   1.000
_cell.angle_alpha   90.00
_cell.angle_beta   90.00
_cell.angle_gamma   90.00
#
_symmetry.space_group_name_H-M   'P 1'
#
loop_
_entity.id
_entity.type
_entity.pdbx_description
1 polymer ?
#
loop_
_entity_poly.entity_id
_entity_poly.type
_entity_poly.pdbx_seq_one_letter_code
_entity_poly.pdbx_strand_id
1 'polypeptide(L)'
;MGGLPPMLAFLAKEAGLEAARDSAWAQLAFGALAVGGAGFAAAAVIVGIRPWAGPVRTGGTAAHEAPPSMWAGPLLLAGAGAAAGLLHPEVASRLIAPAASAIAGEPLAVRFGYWHGWNPPLAATAAGLAAGGALAVWWSEVRRTAAAVAGWVGTLGPERWYWLWLDGTRRTAAATARTLQHGKLRWYLATSLAAGAGLAALPIIGARGEGLRLPAAEWRAYELAVCALIGVAAVGAAATRDRVFAIVCLGAVGLGTALVYVIFSAPDLALTQLLVDTLAVIVLVLAYYHFPRALPWPRPGALLRDAALATAVGGFVTLLLLGASAEAAQERVSAVFAERSLSEAFGRNVVNVILVDFRALDTLGEVTVLAAAALGVYGLLKLRRARDEE
;
A
#
# COMPACT_ATOMS: atom_id res chain seq x y z
N MET A 1 0.84 36.81 30.98
CA MET A 1 0.12 36.69 29.69
C MET A 1 -0.16 38.05 29.06
N GLY A 2 -0.79 39.01 29.75
CA GLY A 2 -1.11 40.32 29.15
C GLY A 2 0.08 41.24 28.81
N GLY A 3 1.27 40.97 29.36
CA GLY A 3 2.47 41.77 29.10
C GLY A 3 2.43 43.13 29.80
N LEU A 4 2.31 43.13 31.13
CA LEU A 4 2.31 44.34 31.96
C LEU A 4 3.64 44.48 32.72
N PRO A 5 4.22 45.68 32.85
CA PRO A 5 5.32 45.93 33.79
C PRO A 5 4.89 45.68 35.25
N PRO A 6 5.76 45.13 36.13
CA PRO A 6 7.15 44.72 35.92
C PRO A 6 7.33 43.22 35.59
N MET A 7 6.42 42.59 34.84
CA MET A 7 6.51 41.14 34.58
C MET A 7 7.49 40.79 33.45
N LEU A 8 8.12 39.61 33.51
CA LEU A 8 8.97 39.08 32.44
C LEU A 8 8.25 39.03 31.07
N ALA A 9 6.93 38.79 31.08
CA ALA A 9 6.12 38.75 29.87
C ALA A 9 6.08 40.09 29.11
N PHE A 10 6.24 41.23 29.78
CA PHE A 10 6.37 42.54 29.12
C PHE A 10 7.70 42.62 28.37
N LEU A 11 8.79 42.25 29.03
CA LEU A 11 10.15 42.29 28.48
C LEU A 11 10.30 41.36 27.28
N ALA A 12 9.75 40.14 27.35
CA ALA A 12 9.76 39.18 26.24
C ALA A 12 8.96 39.68 25.02
N LYS A 13 7.82 40.35 25.25
CA LYS A 13 6.99 40.91 24.18
C LYS A 13 7.68 42.11 23.51
N GLU A 14 8.23 43.02 24.30
CA GLU A 14 8.99 44.18 23.80
C GLU A 14 10.20 43.72 22.97
N ALA A 15 10.95 42.73 23.45
CA ALA A 15 12.09 42.18 22.72
C ALA A 15 11.69 41.51 21.39
N GLY A 16 10.58 40.77 21.38
CA GLY A 16 10.06 40.15 20.15
C GLY A 16 9.62 41.19 19.12
N LEU A 17 8.98 42.27 19.56
CA LEU A 17 8.60 43.40 18.70
C LEU A 17 9.81 44.24 18.26
N GLU A 18 10.86 44.32 19.07
CA GLU A 18 12.12 44.98 18.71
C GLU A 18 12.91 44.18 17.67
N ALA A 19 12.95 42.86 17.79
CA ALA A 19 13.59 41.99 16.82
C ALA A 19 12.85 41.94 15.46
N ALA A 20 11.55 42.27 15.44
CA ALA A 20 10.69 42.16 14.26
C ALA A 20 10.62 43.44 13.39
N ARG A 21 11.69 44.24 13.25
CA ARG A 21 11.59 45.54 12.55
C ARG A 21 12.23 45.62 11.15
N ASP A 22 13.28 44.87 10.89
CA ASP A 22 14.23 45.25 9.82
C ASP A 22 13.95 44.66 8.43
N SER A 23 13.06 43.65 8.30
CA SER A 23 12.72 43.02 7.01
C SER A 23 11.21 43.00 6.73
N ALA A 24 10.80 42.78 5.47
CA ALA A 24 9.37 42.66 5.13
C ALA A 24 8.67 41.52 5.88
N TRP A 25 9.36 40.38 6.05
CA TRP A 25 8.89 39.28 6.90
C TRP A 25 8.86 39.66 8.38
N ALA A 26 9.82 40.47 8.83
CA ALA A 26 9.83 41.00 10.19
C ALA A 26 8.64 41.93 10.43
N GLN A 27 8.27 42.80 9.49
CA GLN A 27 7.09 43.67 9.60
C GLN A 27 5.77 42.88 9.65
N LEU A 28 5.66 41.78 8.88
CA LEU A 28 4.54 40.86 9.00
C LEU A 28 4.53 40.16 10.38
N ALA A 29 5.69 39.73 10.86
CA ALA A 29 5.83 39.15 12.19
C ALA A 29 5.48 40.17 13.29
N PHE A 30 5.89 41.44 13.13
CA PHE A 30 5.55 42.54 14.03
C PHE A 30 4.04 42.74 14.09
N GLY A 31 3.37 42.81 12.93
CA GLY A 31 1.91 42.90 12.87
C GLY A 31 1.24 41.70 13.56
N ALA A 32 1.70 40.48 13.28
CA ALA A 32 1.17 39.27 13.89
C ALA A 32 1.40 39.23 15.42
N LEU A 33 2.57 39.64 15.90
CA LEU A 33 2.92 39.72 17.32
C LEU A 33 2.13 40.83 18.03
N ALA A 34 1.89 41.96 17.38
CA ALA A 34 1.08 43.05 17.92
C ALA A 34 -0.40 42.62 18.06
N VAL A 35 -0.97 41.99 17.03
CA VAL A 35 -2.34 41.45 17.05
C VAL A 35 -2.47 40.32 18.07
N GLY A 36 -1.53 39.38 18.07
CA GLY A 36 -1.47 38.31 19.07
C GLY A 36 -1.34 38.86 20.50
N GLY A 37 -0.54 39.93 20.67
CA GLY A 37 -0.39 40.65 21.92
C GLY A 37 -1.69 41.27 22.43
N ALA A 38 -2.53 41.81 21.54
CA ALA A 38 -3.87 42.28 21.90
C ALA A 38 -4.80 41.12 22.30
N GLY A 39 -4.73 39.99 21.59
CA GLY A 39 -5.45 38.76 21.94
C GLY A 39 -5.08 38.21 23.31
N PHE A 40 -3.78 38.15 23.63
CA PHE A 40 -3.29 37.72 24.95
C PHE A 40 -3.66 38.70 26.07
N ALA A 41 -3.68 40.01 25.79
CA ALA A 41 -4.16 41.01 26.73
C ALA A 41 -5.68 40.85 27.00
N ALA A 42 -6.49 40.64 25.94
CA ALA A 42 -7.91 40.35 26.09
C ALA A 42 -8.14 39.05 26.89
N ALA A 43 -7.40 37.98 26.58
CA ALA A 43 -7.48 36.72 27.30
C ALA A 43 -7.11 36.88 28.78
N ALA A 44 -6.09 37.69 29.10
CA ALA A 44 -5.71 37.97 30.49
C ALA A 44 -6.84 38.65 31.28
N VAL A 45 -7.60 39.56 30.66
CA VAL A 45 -8.78 40.19 31.30
C VAL A 45 -9.96 39.21 31.39
N ILE A 46 -10.28 38.52 30.30
CA ILE A 46 -11.44 37.62 30.20
C ILE A 46 -11.30 36.39 31.10
N VAL A 47 -10.11 35.79 31.18
CA VAL A 47 -9.86 34.59 31.98
C VAL A 47 -9.35 34.95 33.37
N GLY A 48 -8.53 36.00 33.49
CA GLY A 48 -7.87 36.35 34.75
C GLY A 48 -8.68 37.26 35.68
N ILE A 49 -9.52 38.15 35.15
CA ILE A 49 -10.23 39.16 35.95
C ILE A 49 -11.75 38.91 35.93
N ARG A 50 -12.32 38.71 34.75
CA ARG A 50 -13.78 38.61 34.56
C ARG A 50 -14.46 37.51 35.40
N PRO A 51 -13.87 36.33 35.67
CA PRO A 51 -14.50 35.33 36.55
C PRO A 51 -14.65 35.79 38.00
N TRP A 52 -13.81 36.73 38.44
CA TRP A 52 -13.76 37.23 39.81
C TRP A 52 -14.50 38.57 40.01
N ALA A 53 -14.78 39.30 38.92
CA ALA A 53 -15.36 40.64 38.95
C ALA A 53 -16.90 40.70 38.82
N GLY A 54 -17.58 39.55 38.69
CA GLY A 54 -19.02 39.45 38.51
C GLY A 54 -19.80 39.13 39.79
N PRO A 55 -21.15 39.24 39.76
CA PRO A 55 -21.98 38.82 40.89
C PRO A 55 -21.81 37.31 41.13
N VAL A 56 -21.67 36.93 42.41
CA VAL A 56 -21.54 35.52 42.82
C VAL A 56 -22.79 34.77 42.36
N ARG A 57 -22.62 33.80 41.46
CA ARG A 57 -23.71 32.96 40.98
C ARG A 57 -23.97 31.87 42.02
N THR A 58 -25.05 32.00 42.78
CA THR A 58 -25.42 31.11 43.89
C THR A 58 -26.06 29.77 43.46
N GLY A 59 -25.72 29.27 42.27
CA GLY A 59 -26.40 28.12 41.63
C GLY A 59 -25.60 26.81 41.55
N GLY A 60 -24.54 26.65 42.35
CA GLY A 60 -23.68 25.46 42.34
C GLY A 60 -23.31 24.97 43.75
N THR A 61 -22.54 23.88 43.83
CA THR A 61 -21.95 23.37 45.07
C THR A 61 -21.23 24.48 45.83
N ALA A 62 -21.33 24.50 47.17
CA ALA A 62 -20.69 25.50 48.01
C ALA A 62 -19.19 25.61 47.67
N ALA A 63 -18.73 26.81 47.32
CA ALA A 63 -17.31 27.06 47.06
C ALA A 63 -16.50 26.70 48.30
N HIS A 64 -15.45 25.91 48.14
CA HIS A 64 -14.54 25.53 49.21
C HIS A 64 -13.16 26.10 48.93
N GLU A 65 -12.40 26.35 50.00
CA GLU A 65 -11.00 26.74 49.89
C GLU A 65 -10.18 25.60 49.28
N ALA A 66 -9.21 25.94 48.42
CA ALA A 66 -8.33 24.95 47.81
C ALA A 66 -7.24 24.53 48.82
N PRO A 67 -6.86 23.24 48.89
CA PRO A 67 -5.81 22.79 49.79
C PRO A 67 -4.44 23.36 49.38
N PRO A 68 -3.50 23.50 50.34
CA PRO A 68 -2.23 24.16 50.04
C PRO A 68 -1.34 23.51 48.97
N SER A 69 -1.58 22.25 48.62
CA SER A 69 -0.88 21.57 47.54
C SER A 69 -1.29 22.07 46.15
N MET A 70 -2.52 22.57 45.97
CA MET A 70 -3.05 22.96 44.66
C MET A 70 -2.60 24.37 44.22
N TRP A 71 -2.47 25.31 45.15
CA TRP A 71 -2.00 26.68 44.84
C TRP A 71 -0.47 26.86 44.92
N ALA A 72 0.27 25.92 45.53
CA ALA A 72 1.73 26.06 45.69
C ALA A 72 2.47 26.11 44.33
N GLY A 73 2.14 25.21 43.40
CA GLY A 73 2.72 25.20 42.05
C GLY A 73 2.46 26.49 41.26
N PRO A 74 1.19 26.91 41.09
CA PRO A 74 0.86 28.19 40.46
C PRO A 74 1.52 29.40 41.12
N LEU A 75 1.57 29.44 42.46
CA LEU A 75 2.22 30.52 43.20
C LEU A 75 3.73 30.56 42.96
N LEU A 76 4.40 29.41 42.97
CA LEU A 76 5.83 29.31 42.66
C LEU A 76 6.12 29.77 41.23
N LEU A 77 5.34 29.34 40.24
CA LEU A 77 5.54 29.72 38.84
C LEU A 77 5.23 31.21 38.59
N ALA A 78 4.14 31.73 39.16
CA ALA A 78 3.80 33.16 39.07
C ALA A 78 4.84 34.03 39.78
N GLY A 79 5.27 33.59 40.98
CA GLY A 79 6.32 34.24 41.76
C GLY A 79 7.67 34.23 41.04
N ALA A 80 8.07 33.11 40.46
CA ALA A 80 9.29 33.00 39.66
C ALA A 80 9.23 33.91 38.42
N GLY A 81 8.10 33.98 37.72
CA GLY A 81 7.91 34.88 36.58
C GLY A 81 7.96 36.37 36.95
N ALA A 82 7.41 36.73 38.11
CA ALA A 82 7.49 38.08 38.66
C ALA A 82 8.93 38.42 39.11
N ALA A 83 9.59 37.51 39.83
CA ALA A 83 10.97 37.66 40.28
C ALA A 83 11.95 37.76 39.10
N ALA A 84 11.77 36.95 38.07
CA ALA A 84 12.56 37.01 36.83
C ALA A 84 12.35 38.32 36.07
N GLY A 85 11.15 38.92 36.15
CA GLY A 85 10.93 40.29 35.70
C GLY A 85 11.74 41.28 36.54
N LEU A 86 11.56 41.29 37.85
CA LEU A 86 12.25 42.25 38.72
C LEU A 86 13.78 42.15 38.63
N LEU A 87 14.32 40.92 38.51
CA LEU A 87 15.75 40.62 38.37
C LEU A 87 16.20 40.53 36.91
N HIS A 88 15.47 41.19 36.02
CA HIS A 88 15.65 41.07 34.58
C HIS A 88 17.10 41.29 34.07
N PRO A 89 17.91 42.25 34.57
CA PRO A 89 19.30 42.40 34.13
C PRO A 89 20.18 41.15 34.33
N GLU A 90 19.97 40.43 35.44
CA GLU A 90 20.69 39.20 35.77
C GLU A 90 20.19 38.03 34.92
N VAL A 91 18.87 37.93 34.72
CA VAL A 91 18.26 36.90 33.85
C VAL A 91 18.71 37.08 32.39
N ALA A 92 18.75 38.32 31.91
CA ALA A 92 19.20 38.64 30.56
C ALA A 92 20.66 38.26 30.33
N SER A 93 21.55 38.63 31.24
CA SER A 93 23.00 38.42 31.08
C SER A 93 23.43 36.97 31.35
N ARG A 94 22.83 36.28 32.32
CA ARG A 94 23.27 34.94 32.73
C ARG A 94 22.53 33.79 32.04
N LEU A 95 21.30 34.03 31.59
CA LEU A 95 20.46 32.97 31.00
C LEU A 95 20.16 33.24 29.52
N ILE A 96 19.64 34.43 29.19
CA ILE A 96 19.14 34.69 27.84
C ILE A 96 20.27 34.97 26.85
N ALA A 97 21.23 35.84 27.18
CA ALA A 97 22.32 36.22 26.29
C ALA A 97 23.22 35.04 25.89
N PRO A 98 23.63 34.13 26.79
CA PRO A 98 24.39 32.94 26.40
C PRO A 98 23.61 32.00 25.50
N ALA A 99 22.31 31.78 25.78
CA ALA A 99 21.45 30.93 24.97
C ALA A 99 21.23 31.52 23.56
N ALA A 100 20.95 32.83 23.47
CA ALA A 100 20.79 33.52 22.20
C ALA A 100 22.10 33.51 21.38
N SER A 101 23.24 33.78 22.03
CA SER A 101 24.55 33.76 21.38
C SER A 101 24.93 32.37 20.85
N ALA A 102 24.58 31.31 21.58
CA ALA A 102 24.80 29.93 21.14
C ALA A 102 23.95 29.57 19.91
N ILE A 103 22.70 30.06 19.83
CA ILE A 103 21.82 29.84 18.67
C ILE A 103 22.30 30.65 17.46
N ALA A 104 22.71 31.90 17.68
CA ALA A 104 23.14 32.81 16.61
C ALA A 104 24.56 32.52 16.11
N GLY A 105 25.40 31.88 16.92
CA GLY A 105 26.81 31.61 16.59
C GLY A 105 27.74 32.82 16.79
N GLU A 106 27.23 33.92 17.34
CA GLU A 106 28.00 35.14 17.64
C GLU A 106 27.61 35.73 19.00
N PRO A 107 28.51 36.47 19.67
CA PRO A 107 28.20 37.09 20.97
C PRO A 107 27.11 38.16 20.82
N LEU A 108 25.92 37.88 21.34
CA LEU A 108 24.78 38.81 21.37
C LEU A 108 24.67 39.47 22.75
N ALA A 109 24.78 40.80 22.77
CA ALA A 109 24.53 41.59 23.97
C ALA A 109 23.02 41.84 24.13
N VAL A 110 22.34 40.95 24.88
CA VAL A 110 20.91 41.12 25.15
C VAL A 110 20.72 42.06 26.34
N ARG A 111 20.23 43.27 26.07
CA ARG A 111 19.81 44.22 27.10
C ARG A 111 18.32 44.41 26.99
N PHE A 112 17.62 44.25 28.11
CA PHE A 112 16.25 44.68 28.19
C PHE A 112 16.04 45.61 29.38
N GLY A 113 15.17 46.60 29.18
CA GLY A 113 14.71 47.55 30.17
C GLY A 113 13.19 47.65 30.13
N TYR A 114 12.62 48.25 31.18
CA TYR A 114 11.19 48.55 31.20
C TYR A 114 10.85 49.84 30.45
N TRP A 115 11.86 50.68 30.21
CA TRP A 115 11.71 51.96 29.56
C TRP A 115 12.86 52.17 28.57
N HIS A 116 12.53 52.24 27.29
CA HIS A 116 13.49 52.45 26.19
C HIS A 116 13.25 53.78 25.46
N GLY A 117 12.47 54.70 26.05
CA GLY A 117 11.98 55.91 25.39
C GLY A 117 10.77 55.65 24.49
N TRP A 118 10.31 56.69 23.79
CA TRP A 118 9.20 56.59 22.85
C TRP A 118 9.66 55.86 21.58
N ASN A 119 9.36 54.57 21.49
CA ASN A 119 9.71 53.71 20.34
C ASN A 119 8.48 52.95 19.77
N PRO A 120 8.56 52.42 18.53
CA PRO A 120 7.44 51.71 17.92
C PRO A 120 6.94 50.48 18.68
N PRO A 121 7.78 49.63 19.32
CA PRO A 121 7.27 48.52 20.14
C PRO A 121 6.50 48.94 21.36
N LEU A 122 6.97 49.96 22.10
CA LEU A 122 6.26 50.45 23.27
C LEU A 122 4.88 50.98 22.86
N ALA A 123 4.80 51.69 21.73
CA ALA A 123 3.52 52.12 21.15
C ALA A 123 2.63 50.92 20.76
N ALA A 124 3.19 49.87 20.15
CA ALA A 124 2.44 48.66 19.79
C ALA A 124 1.99 47.85 21.02
N THR A 125 2.77 47.82 22.09
CA THR A 125 2.39 47.17 23.34
C THR A 125 1.32 47.96 24.08
N ALA A 126 1.44 49.28 24.16
CA ALA A 126 0.40 50.15 24.71
C ALA A 126 -0.91 50.04 23.91
N ALA A 127 -0.82 50.10 22.58
CA ALA A 127 -1.96 49.91 21.69
C ALA A 127 -2.56 48.50 21.84
N GLY A 128 -1.72 47.46 21.97
CA GLY A 128 -2.17 46.09 22.18
C GLY A 128 -2.88 45.89 23.53
N LEU A 129 -2.40 46.53 24.59
CA LEU A 129 -3.06 46.51 25.90
C LEU A 129 -4.41 47.24 25.86
N ALA A 130 -4.46 48.41 25.24
CA ALA A 130 -5.70 49.16 25.05
C ALA A 130 -6.71 48.39 24.18
N ALA A 131 -6.26 47.85 23.06
CA ALA A 131 -7.07 47.02 22.17
C ALA A 131 -7.54 45.74 22.88
N GLY A 132 -6.68 45.08 23.65
CA GLY A 132 -7.04 43.90 24.44
C GLY A 132 -8.10 44.20 25.51
N GLY A 133 -7.97 45.34 26.20
CA GLY A 133 -8.99 45.82 27.14
C GLY A 133 -10.32 46.11 26.45
N ALA A 134 -10.30 46.81 25.32
CA ALA A 134 -11.49 47.09 24.51
C ALA A 134 -12.16 45.80 24.00
N LEU A 135 -11.37 44.84 23.51
CA LEU A 135 -11.85 43.52 23.09
C LEU A 135 -12.49 42.74 24.24
N ALA A 136 -11.95 42.85 25.46
CA ALA A 136 -12.51 42.20 26.64
C ALA A 136 -13.85 42.80 27.07
N VAL A 137 -14.01 44.12 26.95
CA VAL A 137 -15.28 44.84 27.21
C VAL A 137 -16.33 44.44 26.19
N TRP A 138 -16.01 44.48 24.90
CA TRP A 138 -16.94 44.14 23.80
C TRP A 138 -16.93 42.66 23.40
N TRP A 139 -16.44 41.79 24.30
CA TRP A 139 -16.26 40.37 24.00
C TRP A 139 -17.55 39.65 23.57
N SER A 140 -18.71 40.05 24.09
CA SER A 140 -20.02 39.48 23.72
C SER A 140 -20.34 39.71 22.24
N GLU A 141 -20.10 40.92 21.74
CA GLU A 141 -20.35 41.33 20.37
C GLU A 141 -19.32 40.71 19.44
N VAL A 142 -18.04 40.77 19.81
CA VAL A 142 -16.93 40.17 19.05
C VAL A 142 -17.09 38.66 18.94
N ARG A 143 -17.53 37.97 20.00
CA ARG A 143 -17.74 36.51 19.96
C ARG A 143 -18.84 36.12 18.97
N ARG A 144 -19.93 36.88 18.88
CA ARG A 144 -21.02 36.58 17.93
C ARG A 144 -20.55 36.70 16.48
N THR A 145 -19.83 37.77 16.14
CA THR A 145 -19.30 37.98 14.79
C THR A 145 -18.17 37.00 14.48
N ALA A 146 -17.26 36.77 15.43
CA ALA A 146 -16.18 35.80 15.29
C ALA A 146 -16.71 34.37 15.12
N ALA A 147 -17.80 33.97 15.80
CA ALA A 147 -18.40 32.66 15.61
C ALA A 147 -18.98 32.47 14.20
N ALA A 148 -19.63 33.50 13.64
CA ALA A 148 -20.14 33.46 12.28
C ALA A 148 -19.01 33.33 11.24
N VAL A 149 -17.92 34.08 11.44
CA VAL A 149 -16.72 34.01 10.59
C VAL A 149 -16.00 32.67 10.78
N ALA A 150 -15.86 32.18 12.01
CA ALA A 150 -15.21 30.91 12.32
C ALA A 150 -15.98 29.71 11.75
N GLY A 151 -17.30 29.77 11.68
CA GLY A 151 -18.10 28.74 10.98
C GLY A 151 -17.75 28.67 9.49
N TRP A 152 -17.58 29.83 8.84
CA TRP A 152 -17.16 29.89 7.43
C TRP A 152 -15.69 29.48 7.24
N VAL A 153 -14.77 30.03 8.03
CA VAL A 153 -13.33 29.68 7.97
C VAL A 153 -13.07 28.23 8.36
N GLY A 154 -13.87 27.67 9.28
CA GLY A 154 -13.82 26.26 9.66
C GLY A 154 -14.10 25.33 8.48
N THR A 155 -14.85 25.78 7.47
CA THR A 155 -15.01 25.03 6.22
C THR A 155 -13.73 24.98 5.37
N LEU A 156 -12.76 25.86 5.62
CA LEU A 156 -11.45 25.93 4.96
C LEU A 156 -10.30 25.55 5.90
N GLY A 157 -10.62 25.16 7.14
CA GLY A 157 -9.64 24.92 8.20
C GLY A 157 -8.77 23.67 7.96
N PRO A 158 -7.54 23.65 8.51
CA PRO A 158 -6.63 22.49 8.41
C PRO A 158 -7.26 21.17 8.89
N GLU A 159 -8.14 21.23 9.88
CA GLU A 159 -8.86 20.07 10.39
C GLU A 159 -9.76 19.42 9.33
N ARG A 160 -10.49 20.21 8.55
CA ARG A 160 -11.33 19.67 7.46
C ARG A 160 -10.47 19.04 6.38
N TRP A 161 -9.36 19.66 6.03
CA TRP A 161 -8.40 19.10 5.07
C TRP A 161 -7.86 17.76 5.55
N TYR A 162 -7.50 17.64 6.84
CA TYR A 162 -7.07 16.38 7.43
C TYR A 162 -8.13 15.28 7.27
N TRP A 163 -9.38 15.56 7.66
CA TRP A 163 -10.47 14.59 7.53
C TRP A 163 -10.78 14.23 6.08
N LEU A 164 -10.76 15.22 5.17
CA LEU A 164 -10.96 15.00 3.75
C LEU A 164 -9.89 14.07 3.16
N TRP A 165 -8.63 14.28 3.53
CA TRP A 165 -7.53 13.42 3.11
C TRP A 165 -7.69 12.00 3.65
N LEU A 166 -7.99 11.85 4.94
CA LEU A 166 -8.17 10.55 5.56
C LEU A 166 -9.32 9.75 4.91
N ASP A 167 -10.46 10.40 4.69
CA ASP A 167 -11.61 9.79 4.03
C ASP A 167 -11.32 9.50 2.54
N GLY A 168 -10.58 10.39 1.88
CA GLY A 168 -10.07 10.19 0.53
C GLY A 168 -9.25 8.92 0.43
N THR A 169 -8.25 8.75 1.30
CA THR A 169 -7.39 7.56 1.35
C THR A 169 -8.18 6.28 1.62
N ARG A 170 -9.16 6.32 2.52
CA ARG A 170 -10.02 5.16 2.80
C ARG A 170 -10.86 4.78 1.58
N ARG A 171 -11.45 5.77 0.90
CA ARG A 171 -12.26 5.56 -0.31
C ARG A 171 -11.43 5.03 -1.45
N THR A 172 -10.22 5.57 -1.67
CA THR A 172 -9.31 5.07 -2.72
C THR A 172 -8.84 3.66 -2.41
N ALA A 173 -8.44 3.36 -1.17
CA ALA A 173 -8.08 2.00 -0.77
C ALA A 173 -9.22 1.01 -1.01
N ALA A 174 -10.45 1.36 -0.61
CA ALA A 174 -11.61 0.50 -0.82
C ALA A 174 -11.98 0.36 -2.31
N ALA A 175 -11.82 1.42 -3.11
CA ALA A 175 -12.03 1.36 -4.56
C ALA A 175 -11.00 0.43 -5.22
N THR A 176 -9.71 0.58 -4.89
CA THR A 176 -8.63 -0.26 -5.39
C THR A 176 -8.80 -1.72 -4.99
N ALA A 177 -9.21 -2.00 -3.75
CA ALA A 177 -9.51 -3.36 -3.31
C ALA A 177 -10.67 -3.96 -4.11
N ARG A 178 -11.76 -3.22 -4.35
CA ARG A 178 -12.89 -3.72 -5.13
C ARG A 178 -12.57 -3.94 -6.61
N THR A 179 -11.68 -3.13 -7.19
CA THR A 179 -11.27 -3.30 -8.60
C THR A 179 -10.30 -4.47 -8.77
N LEU A 180 -9.31 -4.61 -7.87
CA LEU A 180 -8.30 -5.67 -7.98
C LEU A 180 -8.73 -6.99 -7.36
N GLN A 181 -9.51 -6.99 -6.29
CA GLN A 181 -9.92 -8.19 -5.54
C GLN A 181 -11.41 -8.50 -5.70
N HIS A 182 -11.92 -8.43 -6.93
CA HIS A 182 -13.35 -8.64 -7.22
C HIS A 182 -13.84 -10.10 -7.01
N GLY A 183 -12.98 -11.04 -6.60
CA GLY A 183 -13.34 -12.41 -6.21
C GLY A 183 -13.69 -13.37 -7.37
N LYS A 184 -13.31 -13.03 -8.61
CA LYS A 184 -13.71 -13.79 -9.81
C LYS A 184 -12.48 -14.43 -10.44
N LEU A 185 -12.33 -15.73 -10.28
CA LEU A 185 -11.16 -16.49 -10.76
C LEU A 185 -10.87 -16.26 -12.25
N ARG A 186 -11.90 -16.21 -13.10
CA ARG A 186 -11.74 -15.94 -14.54
C ARG A 186 -10.91 -14.69 -14.83
N TRP A 187 -11.16 -13.61 -14.10
CA TRP A 187 -10.45 -12.35 -14.31
C TRP A 187 -9.03 -12.40 -13.76
N TYR A 188 -8.81 -13.09 -12.63
CA TYR A 188 -7.45 -13.33 -12.13
C TYR A 188 -6.61 -14.12 -13.13
N LEU A 189 -7.16 -15.22 -13.66
CA LEU A 189 -6.50 -16.01 -14.71
C LEU A 189 -6.22 -15.16 -15.95
N ALA A 190 -7.20 -14.38 -16.41
CA ALA A 190 -7.03 -13.51 -17.56
C ALA A 190 -5.92 -12.46 -17.35
N THR A 191 -5.90 -11.80 -16.18
CA THR A 191 -4.86 -10.83 -15.85
C THR A 191 -3.49 -11.47 -15.67
N SER A 192 -3.40 -12.64 -15.04
CA SER A 192 -2.13 -13.34 -14.83
C SER A 192 -1.54 -13.85 -16.15
N LEU A 193 -2.36 -14.42 -17.04
CA LEU A 193 -1.92 -14.85 -18.36
C LEU A 193 -1.50 -13.65 -19.23
N ALA A 194 -2.29 -12.58 -19.25
CA ALA A 194 -1.96 -11.37 -19.99
C ALA A 194 -0.68 -10.68 -19.46
N ALA A 195 -0.53 -10.59 -18.13
CA ALA A 195 0.66 -10.03 -17.51
C ALA A 195 1.89 -10.89 -17.77
N GLY A 196 1.78 -12.22 -17.63
CA GLY A 196 2.87 -13.15 -17.92
C GLY A 196 3.32 -13.08 -19.37
N ALA A 197 2.39 -13.12 -20.32
CA ALA A 197 2.69 -12.97 -21.75
C ALA A 197 3.27 -11.58 -22.05
N GLY A 198 2.73 -10.51 -21.47
CA GLY A 198 3.23 -9.14 -21.63
C GLY A 198 4.66 -8.96 -21.10
N LEU A 199 4.95 -9.47 -19.90
CA LEU A 199 6.29 -9.43 -19.32
C LEU A 199 7.30 -10.26 -20.13
N ALA A 200 6.90 -11.45 -20.58
CA ALA A 200 7.72 -12.29 -21.46
C ALA A 200 7.96 -11.67 -22.84
N ALA A 201 7.03 -10.82 -23.32
CA ALA A 201 7.18 -10.10 -24.59
C ALA A 201 8.13 -8.90 -24.50
N LEU A 202 8.32 -8.27 -23.32
CA LEU A 202 9.21 -7.12 -23.14
C LEU A 202 10.64 -7.30 -23.71
N PRO A 203 11.38 -8.39 -23.39
CA PRO A 203 12.71 -8.59 -23.95
C PRO A 203 12.69 -8.80 -25.47
N ILE A 204 11.64 -9.44 -26.01
CA ILE A 204 11.46 -9.68 -27.45
C ILE A 204 11.22 -8.35 -28.19
N ILE A 205 10.41 -7.46 -27.61
CA ILE A 205 10.15 -6.12 -28.17
C ILE A 205 11.40 -5.23 -28.06
N GLY A 206 12.17 -5.38 -26.97
CA GLY A 206 13.42 -4.65 -26.74
C GLY A 206 14.60 -5.12 -27.58
N ALA A 207 14.58 -6.38 -28.05
CA ALA A 207 15.57 -6.95 -28.94
C ALA A 207 15.47 -6.29 -30.33
N ARG A 208 16.30 -5.27 -30.57
CA ARG A 208 16.47 -4.64 -31.89
C ARG A 208 17.42 -5.49 -32.75
N GLY A 209 17.03 -6.70 -33.14
CA GLY A 209 17.88 -7.54 -33.98
C GLY A 209 17.27 -8.88 -34.36
N GLU A 210 17.51 -9.28 -35.62
CA GLU A 210 17.13 -10.53 -36.30
C GLU A 210 15.72 -11.03 -35.95
N GLY A 211 14.70 -10.61 -36.73
CA GLY A 211 13.32 -11.05 -36.54
C GLY A 211 13.16 -12.58 -36.44
N LEU A 212 11.96 -13.04 -36.05
CA LEU A 212 11.68 -14.44 -35.76
C LEU A 212 12.23 -15.39 -36.84
N ARG A 213 13.24 -16.19 -36.46
CA ARG A 213 13.77 -17.28 -37.29
C ARG A 213 12.90 -18.49 -37.05
N LEU A 214 12.31 -19.03 -38.11
CA LEU A 214 11.53 -20.27 -38.02
C LEU A 214 12.48 -21.45 -38.21
N PRO A 215 12.31 -22.54 -37.44
CA PRO A 215 13.10 -23.74 -37.63
C PRO A 215 12.85 -24.32 -39.03
N ALA A 216 13.90 -24.83 -39.67
CA ALA A 216 13.74 -25.62 -40.87
C ALA A 216 13.09 -26.97 -40.48
N ALA A 217 11.87 -27.22 -40.93
CA ALA A 217 11.10 -28.40 -40.58
C ALA A 217 10.80 -29.26 -41.81
N GLU A 218 11.16 -30.54 -41.74
CA GLU A 218 10.71 -31.56 -42.68
C GLU A 218 9.43 -32.20 -42.13
N TRP A 219 8.29 -31.88 -42.75
CA TRP A 219 6.99 -32.33 -42.28
C TRP A 219 6.65 -33.71 -42.81
N ARG A 220 6.36 -34.66 -41.91
CA ARG A 220 5.84 -35.97 -42.31
C ARG A 220 4.32 -36.01 -42.22
N ALA A 221 3.69 -36.76 -43.12
CA ALA A 221 2.23 -36.80 -43.21
C ALA A 221 1.56 -37.29 -41.91
N TYR A 222 2.19 -38.25 -41.21
CA TYR A 222 1.66 -38.75 -39.95
C TYR A 222 1.80 -37.73 -38.80
N GLU A 223 2.86 -36.92 -38.77
CA GLU A 223 3.03 -35.85 -37.76
C GLU A 223 1.94 -34.78 -37.93
N LEU A 224 1.69 -34.36 -39.18
CA LEU A 224 0.62 -33.43 -39.50
C LEU A 224 -0.76 -33.99 -39.11
N ALA A 225 -1.00 -35.28 -39.35
CA ALA A 225 -2.25 -35.93 -38.97
C ALA A 225 -2.45 -35.94 -37.44
N VAL A 226 -1.41 -36.21 -36.66
CA VAL A 226 -1.47 -36.18 -35.18
C VAL A 226 -1.66 -34.75 -34.67
N CYS A 227 -0.94 -33.78 -35.22
CA CYS A 227 -1.15 -32.37 -34.89
C CYS A 227 -2.57 -31.89 -35.20
N ALA A 228 -3.12 -32.31 -36.35
CA ALA A 228 -4.51 -32.00 -36.72
C ALA A 228 -5.51 -32.66 -35.77
N LEU A 229 -5.28 -33.92 -35.38
CA LEU A 229 -6.10 -34.62 -34.38
C LEU A 229 -6.12 -33.87 -33.05
N ILE A 230 -4.95 -33.49 -32.53
CA ILE A 230 -4.83 -32.73 -31.28
C ILE A 230 -5.53 -31.37 -31.41
N GLY A 231 -5.31 -30.65 -32.51
CA GLY A 231 -5.91 -29.34 -32.74
C GLY A 231 -7.44 -29.39 -32.82
N VAL A 232 -7.99 -30.34 -33.58
CA VAL A 232 -9.45 -30.54 -33.70
C VAL A 232 -10.04 -30.95 -32.35
N ALA A 233 -9.39 -31.86 -31.63
CA ALA A 233 -9.84 -32.30 -30.32
C ALA A 233 -9.82 -31.15 -29.29
N ALA A 234 -8.76 -30.33 -29.26
CA ALA A 234 -8.67 -29.17 -28.38
C ALA A 234 -9.76 -28.12 -28.67
N VAL A 235 -9.99 -27.81 -29.95
CA VAL A 235 -11.08 -26.92 -30.37
C VAL A 235 -12.45 -27.52 -30.01
N GLY A 236 -12.63 -28.82 -30.22
CA GLY A 236 -13.85 -29.56 -29.84
C GLY A 236 -14.13 -29.48 -28.33
N ALA A 237 -13.11 -29.67 -27.50
CA ALA A 237 -13.22 -29.55 -26.05
C ALA A 237 -13.58 -28.13 -25.61
N ALA A 238 -13.03 -27.10 -26.27
CA ALA A 238 -13.29 -25.70 -25.93
C ALA A 238 -14.64 -25.18 -26.44
N ALA A 239 -15.13 -25.69 -27.58
CA ALA A 239 -16.33 -25.19 -28.24
C ALA A 239 -17.62 -25.92 -27.84
N THR A 240 -17.52 -27.14 -27.29
CA THR A 240 -18.69 -27.96 -26.97
C THR A 240 -19.46 -27.45 -25.75
N ARG A 241 -20.77 -27.72 -25.74
CA ARG A 241 -21.65 -27.55 -24.57
C ARG A 241 -21.73 -28.81 -23.71
N ASP A 242 -21.47 -29.96 -24.32
CA ASP A 242 -21.57 -31.24 -23.66
C ASP A 242 -20.24 -31.55 -22.97
N ARG A 243 -20.26 -31.65 -21.64
CA ARG A 243 -19.04 -31.92 -20.87
C ARG A 243 -18.53 -33.34 -21.07
N VAL A 244 -19.41 -34.31 -21.34
CA VAL A 244 -18.97 -35.68 -21.66
C VAL A 244 -18.20 -35.65 -22.97
N PHE A 245 -18.72 -34.94 -23.97
CA PHE A 245 -17.98 -34.73 -25.22
C PHE A 245 -16.67 -33.98 -24.99
N ALA A 246 -16.65 -32.96 -24.12
CA ALA A 246 -15.41 -32.24 -23.79
C ALA A 246 -14.36 -33.15 -23.16
N ILE A 247 -14.77 -34.05 -22.27
CA ILE A 247 -13.90 -35.04 -21.64
C ILE A 247 -13.37 -36.04 -22.68
N VAL A 248 -14.20 -36.50 -23.61
CA VAL A 248 -13.77 -37.38 -24.71
C VAL A 248 -12.75 -36.67 -25.60
N CYS A 249 -12.99 -35.40 -25.95
CA CYS A 249 -12.05 -34.58 -26.69
C CYS A 249 -10.73 -34.40 -25.92
N LEU A 250 -10.77 -34.20 -24.60
CA LEU A 250 -9.57 -34.11 -23.77
C LEU A 250 -8.76 -35.42 -23.80
N GLY A 251 -9.43 -36.58 -23.72
CA GLY A 251 -8.78 -37.88 -23.88
C GLY A 251 -8.14 -38.07 -25.27
N ALA A 252 -8.78 -37.54 -26.32
CA ALA A 252 -8.18 -37.53 -27.67
C ALA A 252 -6.93 -36.64 -27.76
N VAL A 253 -6.89 -35.51 -27.03
CA VAL A 253 -5.68 -34.68 -26.89
C VAL A 253 -4.57 -35.47 -26.18
N GLY A 254 -4.90 -36.16 -25.09
CA GLY A 254 -3.95 -36.98 -24.34
C GLY A 254 -3.35 -38.13 -25.17
N LEU A 255 -4.20 -38.89 -25.88
CA LEU A 255 -3.78 -39.92 -26.83
C LEU A 255 -2.92 -39.36 -27.97
N GLY A 256 -3.31 -38.21 -28.54
CA GLY A 256 -2.52 -37.53 -29.56
C GLY A 256 -1.13 -37.15 -29.03
N THR A 257 -1.05 -36.65 -27.79
CA THR A 257 0.21 -36.27 -27.15
C THR A 257 1.09 -37.49 -26.86
N ALA A 258 0.49 -38.60 -26.41
CA ALA A 258 1.22 -39.87 -26.25
C ALA A 258 1.78 -40.37 -27.59
N LEU A 259 1.04 -40.21 -28.68
CA LEU A 259 1.51 -40.57 -30.02
C LEU A 259 2.67 -39.68 -30.49
N VAL A 260 2.65 -38.38 -30.16
CA VAL A 260 3.81 -37.49 -30.36
C VAL A 260 5.03 -38.04 -29.63
N TYR A 261 4.92 -38.44 -28.36
CA TYR A 261 6.04 -39.03 -27.63
C TYR A 261 6.56 -40.33 -28.27
N VAL A 262 5.68 -41.20 -28.77
CA VAL A 262 6.11 -42.41 -29.51
C VAL A 262 6.86 -42.04 -30.79
N ILE A 263 6.35 -41.09 -31.57
CA ILE A 263 6.97 -40.61 -32.81
C ILE A 263 8.39 -40.08 -32.54
N PHE A 264 8.56 -39.33 -31.46
CA PHE A 264 9.85 -38.76 -31.06
C PHE A 264 10.67 -39.67 -30.11
N SER A 265 10.40 -40.99 -30.12
CA SER A 265 11.21 -41.99 -29.41
C SER A 265 11.31 -41.79 -27.89
N ALA A 266 10.23 -41.31 -27.27
CA ALA A 266 10.07 -41.12 -25.84
C ALA A 266 9.04 -42.12 -25.25
N PRO A 267 9.33 -43.43 -25.22
CA PRO A 267 8.36 -44.46 -24.84
C PRO A 267 7.90 -44.36 -23.38
N ASP A 268 8.79 -44.02 -22.45
CA ASP A 268 8.45 -43.87 -21.02
C ASP A 268 7.48 -42.70 -20.79
N LEU A 269 7.66 -41.60 -21.51
CA LEU A 269 6.72 -40.46 -21.50
C LEU A 269 5.38 -40.85 -22.13
N ALA A 270 5.38 -41.62 -23.21
CA ALA A 270 4.15 -42.09 -23.83
C ALA A 270 3.32 -42.99 -22.88
N LEU A 271 3.98 -43.93 -22.20
CA LEU A 271 3.32 -44.84 -21.25
C LEU A 271 2.73 -44.06 -20.06
N THR A 272 3.51 -43.16 -19.46
CA THR A 272 3.05 -42.35 -18.34
C THR A 272 1.93 -41.40 -18.74
N GLN A 273 2.03 -40.76 -19.91
CA GLN A 273 0.97 -39.91 -20.46
C GLN A 273 -0.34 -40.68 -20.63
N LEU A 274 -0.29 -41.89 -21.20
CA LEU A 274 -1.49 -42.72 -21.38
C LEU A 274 -2.15 -43.10 -20.04
N LEU A 275 -1.33 -43.50 -19.06
CA LEU A 275 -1.83 -43.89 -17.74
C LEU A 275 -2.45 -42.71 -16.99
N VAL A 276 -1.74 -41.58 -16.94
CA VAL A 276 -2.20 -40.37 -16.23
C VAL A 276 -3.44 -39.78 -16.89
N ASP A 277 -3.48 -39.72 -18.22
CA ASP A 277 -4.64 -39.18 -18.95
C ASP A 277 -5.88 -40.07 -18.76
N THR A 278 -5.71 -41.39 -18.80
CA THR A 278 -6.79 -42.35 -18.50
C THR A 278 -7.34 -42.13 -17.09
N LEU A 279 -6.46 -41.97 -16.09
CA LEU A 279 -6.87 -41.68 -14.71
C LEU A 279 -7.58 -40.31 -14.61
N ALA A 280 -7.07 -39.28 -15.28
CA ALA A 280 -7.66 -37.95 -15.29
C ALA A 280 -9.07 -37.96 -15.89
N VAL A 281 -9.27 -38.66 -17.01
CA VAL A 281 -10.59 -38.86 -17.62
C VAL A 281 -11.53 -39.58 -16.65
N ILE A 282 -11.09 -40.67 -16.01
CA ILE A 282 -11.90 -41.39 -15.01
C ILE A 282 -12.32 -40.45 -13.88
N VAL A 283 -11.38 -39.70 -13.29
CA VAL A 283 -11.65 -38.76 -12.21
C VAL A 283 -12.60 -37.65 -12.66
N LEU A 284 -12.41 -37.09 -13.86
CA LEU A 284 -13.28 -36.06 -14.43
C LEU A 284 -14.70 -36.56 -14.67
N VAL A 285 -14.87 -37.78 -15.18
CA VAL A 285 -16.20 -38.41 -15.38
C VAL A 285 -16.89 -38.65 -14.03
N LEU A 286 -16.17 -39.20 -13.05
CA LEU A 286 -16.70 -39.43 -11.69
C LEU A 286 -17.10 -38.11 -11.02
N ALA A 287 -16.29 -37.06 -11.16
CA ALA A 287 -16.62 -35.75 -10.65
C ALA A 287 -17.85 -35.17 -11.37
N TYR A 288 -17.89 -35.23 -12.70
CA TYR A 288 -18.99 -34.68 -13.50
C TYR A 288 -20.34 -35.34 -13.20
N TYR A 289 -20.36 -36.65 -12.90
CA TYR A 289 -21.57 -37.37 -12.51
C TYR A 289 -22.37 -36.66 -11.38
N HIS A 290 -21.67 -35.91 -10.52
CA HIS A 290 -22.26 -35.22 -9.37
C HIS A 290 -22.60 -33.74 -9.62
N PHE A 291 -22.35 -33.20 -10.82
CA PHE A 291 -22.64 -31.79 -11.14
C PHE A 291 -23.98 -31.61 -11.87
N PRO A 292 -24.68 -30.46 -11.69
CA PRO A 292 -25.84 -30.12 -12.48
C PRO A 292 -25.47 -30.01 -13.98
N ARG A 293 -26.32 -30.59 -14.83
CA ARG A 293 -26.08 -30.81 -16.27
C ARG A 293 -25.95 -29.53 -17.11
N ALA A 294 -26.37 -28.36 -16.61
CA ALA A 294 -26.40 -27.13 -17.39
C ALA A 294 -25.75 -25.96 -16.65
N LEU A 295 -24.77 -25.32 -17.29
CA LEU A 295 -24.31 -23.97 -16.94
C LEU A 295 -24.78 -23.01 -18.04
N PRO A 296 -25.14 -21.77 -17.69
CA PRO A 296 -25.53 -20.76 -18.68
C PRO A 296 -24.35 -20.44 -19.61
N TRP A 297 -24.63 -20.32 -20.91
CA TRP A 297 -23.61 -19.97 -21.89
C TRP A 297 -23.10 -18.54 -21.67
N PRO A 298 -21.81 -18.27 -21.87
CA PRO A 298 -21.28 -16.91 -21.78
C PRO A 298 -21.95 -15.99 -22.79
N ARG A 299 -22.12 -14.71 -22.40
CA ARG A 299 -22.55 -13.67 -23.34
C ARG A 299 -21.56 -13.56 -24.51
N PRO A 300 -22.01 -13.26 -25.74
CA PRO A 300 -21.15 -13.25 -26.93
C PRO A 300 -19.93 -12.33 -26.79
N GLY A 301 -20.09 -11.15 -26.18
CA GLY A 301 -18.95 -10.25 -25.92
C GLY A 301 -17.92 -10.81 -24.94
N ALA A 302 -18.34 -11.62 -23.96
CA ALA A 302 -17.41 -12.29 -23.06
C ALA A 302 -16.65 -13.41 -23.78
N LEU A 303 -17.35 -14.17 -24.63
CA LEU A 303 -16.74 -15.21 -25.45
C LEU A 303 -15.69 -14.65 -26.41
N LEU A 304 -16.02 -13.55 -27.12
CA LEU A 304 -15.08 -12.90 -28.03
C LEU A 304 -13.84 -12.39 -27.31
N ARG A 305 -14.00 -11.76 -26.13
CA ARG A 305 -12.86 -11.32 -25.31
C ARG A 305 -11.99 -12.49 -24.88
N ASP A 306 -12.61 -13.56 -24.35
CA ASP A 306 -11.88 -14.71 -23.83
C ASP A 306 -11.18 -15.47 -24.97
N ALA A 307 -11.82 -15.57 -26.14
CA ALA A 307 -11.20 -16.11 -27.36
C ALA A 307 -10.04 -15.24 -27.84
N ALA A 308 -10.21 -13.91 -27.92
CA ALA A 308 -9.14 -13.01 -28.33
C ALA A 308 -7.92 -13.10 -27.40
N LEU A 309 -8.15 -13.15 -26.08
CA LEU A 309 -7.09 -13.34 -25.09
C LEU A 309 -6.40 -14.71 -25.25
N ALA A 310 -7.18 -15.79 -25.37
CA ALA A 310 -6.64 -17.14 -25.53
C ALA A 310 -5.81 -17.27 -26.81
N THR A 311 -6.28 -16.71 -27.93
CA THR A 311 -5.54 -16.70 -29.20
C THR A 311 -4.28 -15.83 -29.11
N ALA A 312 -4.34 -14.67 -28.45
CA ALA A 312 -3.17 -13.80 -28.28
C ALA A 312 -2.09 -14.48 -27.42
N VAL A 313 -2.46 -15.05 -26.27
CA VAL A 313 -1.53 -15.74 -25.38
C VAL A 313 -1.01 -17.03 -26.02
N GLY A 314 -1.90 -17.84 -26.61
CA GLY A 314 -1.53 -19.07 -27.31
C GLY A 314 -0.59 -18.79 -28.49
N GLY A 315 -0.93 -17.82 -29.33
CA GLY A 315 -0.09 -17.38 -30.44
C GLY A 315 1.26 -16.85 -29.97
N PHE A 316 1.29 -16.07 -28.89
CA PHE A 316 2.55 -15.63 -28.28
C PHE A 316 3.43 -16.80 -27.83
N VAL A 317 2.86 -17.79 -27.12
CA VAL A 317 3.59 -18.99 -26.70
C VAL A 317 4.07 -19.79 -27.91
N THR A 318 3.25 -19.93 -28.96
CA THR A 318 3.66 -20.58 -30.21
C THR A 318 4.86 -19.89 -30.84
N LEU A 319 4.82 -18.56 -30.98
CA LEU A 319 5.94 -17.80 -31.56
C LEU A 319 7.20 -17.90 -30.69
N LEU A 320 7.05 -17.87 -29.36
CA LEU A 320 8.14 -18.05 -28.41
C LEU A 320 8.78 -19.42 -28.55
N LEU A 321 7.98 -20.50 -28.63
CA LEU A 321 8.50 -21.85 -28.82
C LEU A 321 9.16 -22.02 -30.19
N LEU A 322 8.59 -21.47 -31.27
CA LEU A 322 9.20 -21.49 -32.59
C LEU A 322 10.55 -20.79 -32.60
N GLY A 323 10.64 -19.60 -32.01
CA GLY A 323 11.90 -18.86 -31.88
C GLY A 323 12.94 -19.61 -31.06
N ALA A 324 12.55 -20.15 -29.90
CA ALA A 324 13.45 -20.93 -29.05
C ALA A 324 13.92 -22.24 -29.73
N SER A 325 13.07 -22.88 -30.53
CA SER A 325 13.42 -24.11 -31.26
C SER A 325 14.33 -23.89 -32.47
N ALA A 326 14.45 -22.64 -32.96
CA ALA A 326 15.36 -22.30 -34.04
C ALA A 326 16.82 -22.14 -33.56
N GLU A 327 17.05 -22.03 -32.25
CA GLU A 327 18.38 -21.98 -31.65
C GLU A 327 19.01 -23.38 -31.60
N ALA A 328 20.33 -23.45 -31.81
CA ALA A 328 21.05 -24.72 -31.77
C ALA A 328 21.12 -25.26 -30.33
N ALA A 329 20.61 -26.47 -30.10
CA ALA A 329 20.69 -27.13 -28.80
C ALA A 329 22.15 -27.40 -28.42
N GLN A 330 22.53 -27.03 -27.19
CA GLN A 330 23.84 -27.39 -26.63
C GLN A 330 23.75 -28.78 -25.96
N GLU A 331 24.21 -29.83 -26.64
CA GLU A 331 24.10 -31.24 -26.18
C GLU A 331 25.00 -31.65 -25.01
N ARG A 332 25.59 -30.69 -24.29
CA ARG A 332 26.63 -30.97 -23.28
C ARG A 332 26.19 -31.91 -22.16
N VAL A 333 24.93 -31.83 -21.73
CA VAL A 333 24.41 -32.61 -20.59
C VAL A 333 23.85 -33.97 -21.04
N SER A 334 23.21 -34.04 -22.20
CA SER A 334 22.65 -35.29 -22.74
C SER A 334 23.74 -36.32 -23.04
N ALA A 335 24.87 -35.89 -23.59
CA ALA A 335 26.03 -36.76 -23.83
C ALA A 335 26.57 -37.37 -22.52
N VAL A 336 26.70 -36.56 -21.47
CA VAL A 336 27.17 -37.01 -20.15
C VAL A 336 26.24 -38.08 -19.57
N PHE A 337 24.92 -37.90 -19.65
CA PHE A 337 23.99 -38.92 -19.17
C PHE A 337 24.04 -40.20 -20.01
N ALA A 338 24.15 -40.10 -21.33
CA ALA A 338 24.25 -41.26 -22.20
C ALA A 338 25.51 -42.10 -21.91
N GLU A 339 26.66 -41.46 -21.72
CA GLU A 339 27.94 -42.11 -21.45
C GLU A 339 28.02 -42.75 -20.05
N ARG A 340 27.42 -42.10 -19.05
CA ARG A 340 27.56 -42.50 -17.64
C ARG A 340 26.43 -43.41 -17.12
N SER A 341 25.28 -43.48 -17.80
CA SER A 341 24.13 -44.24 -17.29
C SER A 341 24.44 -45.72 -17.04
N LEU A 342 25.20 -46.35 -17.95
CA LEU A 342 25.55 -47.76 -17.79
C LEU A 342 26.77 -47.97 -16.89
N SER A 343 27.77 -47.09 -16.98
CA SER A 343 29.07 -47.25 -16.32
C SER A 343 29.05 -46.84 -14.85
N GLU A 344 28.36 -45.76 -14.51
CA GLU A 344 28.29 -45.21 -13.14
C GLU A 344 27.00 -45.63 -12.41
N ALA A 345 25.87 -45.69 -13.11
CA ALA A 345 24.55 -45.97 -12.52
C ALA A 345 23.97 -47.36 -12.90
N PHE A 346 24.74 -48.18 -13.63
CA PHE A 346 24.41 -49.58 -13.96
C PHE A 346 23.07 -49.80 -14.69
N GLY A 347 22.52 -48.77 -15.35
CA GLY A 347 21.23 -48.84 -16.03
C GLY A 347 21.31 -48.61 -17.54
N ARG A 348 20.51 -49.39 -18.29
CA ARG A 348 20.40 -49.25 -19.76
C ARG A 348 19.31 -48.26 -20.20
N ASN A 349 18.27 -48.09 -19.38
CA ASN A 349 17.24 -47.09 -19.62
C ASN A 349 17.73 -45.74 -19.07
N VAL A 350 18.27 -44.91 -19.95
CA VAL A 350 18.84 -43.59 -19.60
C VAL A 350 17.80 -42.69 -18.92
N VAL A 351 16.54 -42.71 -19.36
CA VAL A 351 15.47 -41.88 -18.76
C VAL A 351 15.23 -42.30 -17.31
N ASN A 352 15.05 -43.61 -17.08
CA ASN A 352 14.86 -44.12 -15.72
C ASN A 352 16.07 -43.84 -14.82
N VAL A 353 17.29 -44.01 -15.34
CA VAL A 353 18.53 -43.70 -14.60
C VAL A 353 18.60 -42.21 -14.22
N ILE A 354 18.25 -41.30 -15.13
CA ILE A 354 18.19 -39.87 -14.81
C ILE A 354 17.21 -39.63 -13.65
N LEU A 355 16.04 -40.24 -13.70
CA LEU A 355 14.98 -40.03 -12.70
C LEU A 355 15.32 -40.59 -11.32
N VAL A 356 15.92 -41.78 -11.24
CA VAL A 356 16.14 -42.47 -9.95
C VAL A 356 17.54 -42.33 -9.37
N ASP A 357 18.53 -41.94 -10.18
CA ASP A 357 19.93 -41.84 -9.76
C ASP A 357 20.45 -40.40 -9.88
N PHE A 358 20.67 -39.90 -11.11
CA PHE A 358 21.30 -38.59 -11.31
C PHE A 358 20.45 -37.40 -10.81
N ARG A 359 19.12 -37.51 -10.91
CA ARG A 359 18.16 -36.47 -10.47
C ARG A 359 17.11 -37.05 -9.51
N ALA A 360 17.52 -37.99 -8.66
CA ALA A 360 16.67 -38.66 -7.67
C ALA A 360 15.93 -37.70 -6.71
N LEU A 361 16.46 -36.49 -6.49
CA LEU A 361 15.80 -35.49 -5.66
C LEU A 361 14.52 -34.94 -6.30
N ASP A 362 14.48 -34.83 -7.63
CA ASP A 362 13.29 -34.34 -8.34
C ASP A 362 12.16 -35.37 -8.24
N THR A 363 12.47 -36.67 -8.41
CA THR A 363 11.48 -37.75 -8.24
C THR A 363 11.01 -37.89 -6.79
N LEU A 364 11.90 -37.73 -5.80
CA LEU A 364 11.50 -37.66 -4.39
C LEU A 364 10.52 -36.49 -4.16
N GLY A 365 10.78 -35.34 -4.76
CA GLY A 365 9.90 -34.17 -4.73
C GLY A 365 8.53 -34.46 -5.34
N GLU A 366 8.48 -35.05 -6.53
CA GLU A 366 7.24 -35.43 -7.22
C GLU A 366 6.41 -36.42 -6.40
N VAL A 367 7.03 -37.48 -5.85
CA VAL A 367 6.35 -38.46 -4.99
C VAL A 367 5.79 -37.79 -3.73
N THR A 368 6.54 -36.85 -3.14
CA THR A 368 6.09 -36.07 -1.98
C THR A 368 4.87 -35.21 -2.31
N VAL A 369 4.86 -34.55 -3.49
CA VAL A 369 3.71 -33.75 -3.96
C VAL A 369 2.49 -34.65 -4.19
N LEU A 370 2.66 -35.82 -4.82
CA LEU A 370 1.57 -36.77 -5.03
C LEU A 370 1.00 -37.31 -3.70
N ALA A 371 1.87 -37.64 -2.74
CA ALA A 371 1.46 -38.06 -1.41
C ALA A 371 0.69 -36.94 -0.68
N ALA A 372 1.18 -35.70 -0.74
CA ALA A 372 0.50 -34.54 -0.17
C ALA A 372 -0.88 -34.28 -0.83
N ALA A 373 -0.97 -34.40 -2.15
CA ALA A 373 -2.22 -34.27 -2.88
C ALA A 373 -3.22 -35.37 -2.47
N ALA A 374 -2.77 -36.63 -2.37
CA ALA A 374 -3.60 -37.74 -1.93
C ALA A 374 -4.11 -37.55 -0.50
N LEU A 375 -3.25 -37.13 0.43
CA LEU A 375 -3.63 -36.80 1.81
C LEU A 375 -4.60 -35.61 1.88
N GLY A 376 -4.39 -34.58 1.05
CA GLY A 376 -5.28 -33.43 0.94
C GLY A 376 -6.69 -33.82 0.46
N VAL A 377 -6.77 -34.63 -0.60
CA VAL A 377 -8.04 -35.16 -1.11
C VAL A 377 -8.73 -36.03 -0.04
N TYR A 378 -7.99 -36.93 0.62
CA TYR A 378 -8.52 -37.74 1.72
C TYR A 378 -9.08 -36.87 2.86
N GLY A 379 -8.33 -35.83 3.26
CA GLY A 379 -8.76 -34.88 4.28
C GLY A 379 -10.07 -34.16 3.91
N LEU A 380 -10.16 -33.65 2.68
CA LEU A 380 -11.36 -32.96 2.17
C LEU A 380 -12.59 -33.89 2.15
N LEU A 381 -12.41 -35.15 1.72
CA LEU A 381 -13.51 -36.13 1.66
C LEU A 381 -14.02 -36.51 3.06
N LYS A 382 -13.12 -36.67 4.03
CA LYS A 382 -13.48 -37.07 5.40
C LYS A 382 -14.11 -35.93 6.20
N LEU A 383 -13.54 -34.72 6.11
CA LEU A 383 -14.02 -33.54 6.86
C LEU A 383 -15.42 -33.10 6.40
N ARG A 384 -15.74 -33.23 5.10
CA ARG A 384 -17.07 -32.87 4.59
C ARG A 384 -18.16 -33.80 5.12
N ARG A 385 -17.85 -35.10 5.23
CA ARG A 385 -18.77 -36.12 5.72
C ARG A 385 -19.14 -35.93 7.19
N ALA A 386 -18.19 -35.49 8.03
CA ALA A 386 -18.45 -35.18 9.44
C ALA A 386 -19.41 -33.99 9.64
N ARG A 387 -19.45 -33.05 8.69
CA ARG A 387 -20.32 -31.85 8.75
C ARG A 387 -21.73 -32.10 8.21
N ASP A 388 -21.93 -33.15 7.41
CA ASP A 388 -23.26 -33.59 6.98
C ASP A 388 -23.91 -34.54 8.01
N GLU A 389 -23.14 -35.03 9.00
CA GLU A 389 -23.58 -35.90 10.11
C GLU A 389 -23.87 -35.13 11.43
N GLU A 390 -23.46 -33.85 11.54
CA GLU A 390 -23.89 -32.87 12.57
C GLU A 390 -25.04 -32.01 12.03
#